data_AF-A0A8R7V207-F1
#
_entry.id   AF-A0A8R7V207-F1
#
_cell.length_a   1.000
_cell.length_b   1.000
_cell.length_c   1.000
_cell.angle_alpha   90.00
_cell.angle_beta   90.00
_cell.angle_gamma   90.00
#
_symmetry.space_group_name_H-M   'P 1'
#
loop_
_entity.id
_entity.type
_entity.pdbx_description
1 polymer ?
#
loop_
_entity_poly.entity_id
_entity_poly.type
_entity_poly.pdbx_seq_one_letter_code
_entity_poly.pdbx_strand_id
1 'polypeptide(L)'
;MAPTRWLLLICLAGAAGGVLQARAQPDSNGFISIDCGLRGKTSYLEDTTKIPYTPDAGFTDTGTNHNISAEYLTPSTGRSWHNLRSFATGPRNCYTLLSLTSGLKYLVRARFMYGNYDGLDRPPGGRKG
;
A
#
# COMPACT_ATOMS: atom_id res chain seq x y z
N MET A 1 13.32 21.90 -69.21
CA MET A 1 12.86 20.53 -69.50
C MET A 1 13.19 19.67 -68.30
N ALA A 2 12.19 19.37 -67.47
CA ALA A 2 12.33 18.49 -66.31
C ALA A 2 12.50 17.03 -66.76
N PRO A 3 13.13 16.20 -65.93
CA PRO A 3 12.49 14.94 -65.63
C PRO A 3 12.39 14.69 -64.13
N THR A 4 11.14 14.60 -63.72
CA THR A 4 10.57 13.78 -62.65
C THR A 4 11.44 12.55 -62.34
N ARG A 5 11.94 12.42 -61.11
CA ARG A 5 12.52 11.17 -60.61
C ARG A 5 11.85 10.75 -59.30
N TRP A 6 11.03 9.72 -59.47
CA TRP A 6 10.45 8.76 -58.53
C TRP A 6 10.47 9.03 -57.02
N LEU A 7 9.24 9.06 -56.50
CA LEU A 7 8.86 8.68 -55.14
C LEU A 7 9.60 7.40 -54.70
N LEU A 8 10.26 7.49 -53.55
CA LEU A 8 10.39 6.41 -52.59
C LEU A 8 10.09 6.99 -51.21
N LEU A 9 8.79 7.12 -50.91
CA LEU A 9 8.28 7.23 -49.56
C LEU A 9 8.55 5.89 -48.87
N ILE A 10 9.70 5.77 -48.20
CA ILE A 10 9.93 4.68 -47.27
C ILE A 10 9.14 5.03 -45.99
N CYS A 11 7.89 4.58 -45.94
CA CYS A 11 7.13 4.52 -44.70
C CYS A 11 7.75 3.43 -43.82
N LEU A 12 8.79 3.78 -43.05
CA LEU A 12 9.16 3.01 -41.87
C LEU A 12 8.04 3.19 -40.85
N ALA A 13 6.99 2.39 -40.99
CA ALA A 13 6.11 2.06 -39.89
C ALA A 13 6.95 1.23 -38.92
N GLY A 14 7.82 1.90 -38.17
CA GLY A 14 8.36 1.34 -36.95
C GLY A 14 7.17 1.03 -36.09
N ALA A 15 6.85 -0.26 -35.94
CA ALA A 15 5.98 -0.71 -34.88
C ALA A 15 6.63 -0.20 -33.59
N ALA A 16 6.15 0.94 -33.10
CA ALA A 16 6.29 1.33 -31.71
C ALA A 16 5.44 0.30 -30.96
N GLY A 17 5.97 -0.93 -30.86
CA GLY A 17 5.64 -1.83 -29.78
C GLY A 17 5.95 -1.02 -28.55
N GLY A 18 4.92 -0.37 -28.01
CA GLY A 18 4.99 0.31 -26.74
C GLY A 18 5.36 -0.79 -25.77
N VAL A 19 6.66 -0.87 -25.45
CA VAL A 19 7.09 -1.53 -24.24
C VAL A 19 6.35 -0.74 -23.17
N LEU A 20 5.32 -1.35 -22.61
CA LEU A 20 4.75 -0.95 -21.34
C LEU A 20 5.90 -1.10 -20.35
N GLN A 21 6.75 -0.08 -20.32
CA GLN A 21 7.79 0.07 -19.35
C GLN A 21 7.04 0.41 -18.07
N ALA A 22 6.52 -0.63 -17.42
CA ALA A 22 6.14 -0.57 -16.03
C ALA A 22 7.41 -0.13 -15.32
N ARG A 23 7.53 1.18 -15.07
CA ARG A 23 8.54 1.75 -14.19
C ARG A 23 8.21 1.17 -12.82
N ALA A 24 8.67 -0.05 -12.55
CA ALA A 24 8.81 -0.56 -11.20
C ALA A 24 9.89 0.32 -10.56
N GLN A 25 9.38 1.39 -9.95
CA GLN A 25 9.93 2.38 -9.04
C GLN A 25 11.46 2.54 -8.96
N PRO A 26 11.99 3.75 -9.20
CA PRO A 26 13.30 4.10 -8.68
C PRO A 26 13.16 4.19 -7.15
N ASP A 27 13.99 3.42 -6.44
CA ASP A 27 14.26 3.43 -4.99
C ASP A 27 13.06 3.34 -3.99
N SER A 28 13.40 3.02 -2.74
CA SER A 28 12.47 2.81 -1.62
C SER A 28 11.73 4.09 -1.17
N ASN A 29 11.92 5.24 -1.84
CA ASN A 29 11.30 6.52 -1.48
C ASN A 29 9.91 6.74 -2.09
N GLY A 30 9.40 5.82 -2.90
CA GLY A 30 8.11 5.98 -3.59
C GLY A 30 6.86 5.49 -2.85
N PHE A 31 6.97 5.03 -1.60
CA PHE A 31 5.86 4.41 -0.87
C PHE A 31 5.44 5.24 0.35
N ILE A 32 4.12 5.43 0.51
CA ILE A 32 3.52 5.80 1.80
C ILE A 32 3.10 4.51 2.48
N SER A 33 3.90 4.02 3.44
CA SER A 33 3.59 2.80 4.18
C SER A 33 3.24 3.14 5.62
N ILE A 34 2.01 2.79 5.99
CA ILE A 34 1.41 3.12 7.28
C ILE A 34 1.27 1.82 8.08
N ASP A 35 1.78 1.81 9.32
CA ASP A 35 1.58 0.72 10.28
C ASP A 35 0.36 1.05 11.16
N CYS A 36 -0.74 0.36 10.89
CA CYS A 36 -2.04 0.61 11.50
C CYS A 36 -2.04 0.07 12.93
N GLY A 37 -2.26 0.93 13.93
CA GLY A 37 -2.23 0.50 15.34
C GLY A 37 -0.90 0.77 16.05
N LEU A 38 0.15 1.17 15.34
CA LEU A 38 1.47 1.37 15.92
C LEU A 38 1.43 2.54 16.91
N ARG A 39 1.93 2.30 18.12
CA ARG A 39 1.96 3.32 19.18
C ARG A 39 3.17 4.24 19.02
N GLY A 40 3.00 5.49 19.42
CA GLY A 40 4.06 6.50 19.38
C GLY A 40 4.13 7.22 18.03
N LYS A 41 5.26 7.91 17.79
CA LYS A 41 5.47 8.77 16.61
C LYS A 41 6.71 8.38 15.80
N THR A 42 7.38 7.30 16.21
CA THR A 42 8.67 6.92 15.65
C THR A 42 8.46 5.93 14.51
N SER A 43 8.89 6.31 13.31
CA SER A 43 8.94 5.42 12.14
C SER A 43 10.06 4.39 12.27
N TYR A 44 9.96 3.30 11.52
CA TYR A 44 11.00 2.28 11.46
C TYR A 44 11.22 1.79 10.03
N LEU A 45 12.41 1.24 9.77
CA LEU A 45 12.72 0.55 8.53
C LEU A 45 12.44 -0.94 8.73
N GLU A 46 11.64 -1.54 7.87
CA GLU A 46 11.39 -2.98 7.94
C GLU A 46 12.61 -3.75 7.41
N ASP A 47 13.02 -4.80 8.14
CA ASP A 47 14.35 -5.40 7.95
C ASP A 47 14.49 -6.20 6.65
N THR A 48 13.40 -6.74 6.10
CA THR A 48 13.44 -7.66 4.95
C THR A 48 13.28 -6.92 3.63
N THR A 49 12.21 -6.15 3.51
CA THR A 49 11.81 -5.34 2.36
C THR A 49 12.49 -3.97 2.31
N LYS A 50 13.07 -3.49 3.42
CA LYS A 50 13.66 -2.15 3.54
C LYS A 50 12.66 -1.03 3.23
N ILE A 51 11.38 -1.28 3.47
CA ILE A 51 10.32 -0.28 3.31
C ILE A 51 10.17 0.49 4.64
N PRO A 52 10.18 1.83 4.62
CA PRO A 52 9.92 2.62 5.82
C PRO A 52 8.43 2.58 6.18
N TYR A 53 8.12 2.30 7.44
CA TYR A 53 6.78 2.34 8.01
C TYR A 53 6.66 3.46 9.03
N THR A 54 5.55 4.19 8.98
CA THR A 54 5.21 5.25 9.93
C THR A 54 3.93 4.90 10.72
N PRO A 55 3.79 5.31 11.99
CA PRO A 55 2.55 5.14 12.74
C PRO A 55 1.34 5.82 12.07
N ASP A 56 0.17 5.21 12.21
CA ASP A 56 -1.07 5.69 11.59
C ASP A 56 -1.71 6.94 12.22
N ALA A 57 -1.23 7.36 13.39
CA ALA A 57 -1.80 8.47 14.15
C ALA A 57 -1.80 9.81 13.40
N GLY A 58 -0.93 9.98 12.40
CA GLY A 58 -0.90 11.17 11.54
C GLY A 58 -1.90 11.15 10.38
N PHE A 59 -2.61 10.04 10.18
CA PHE A 59 -3.44 9.81 8.99
C PHE A 59 -4.91 9.60 9.32
N THR A 60 -5.26 9.25 10.56
CA THR A 60 -6.64 9.04 11.01
C THR A 60 -6.84 9.56 12.43
N ASP A 61 -8.05 10.01 12.72
CA ASP A 61 -8.50 10.59 13.99
C ASP A 61 -9.43 9.66 14.79
N THR A 62 -9.80 8.51 14.22
CA THR A 62 -10.82 7.59 14.75
C THR A 62 -10.25 6.19 14.94
N GLY A 63 -11.01 5.32 15.61
CA GLY A 63 -10.60 3.94 15.87
C GLY A 63 -9.70 3.76 17.09
N THR A 64 -9.37 2.50 17.40
CA THR A 64 -8.58 2.11 18.57
C THR A 64 -7.45 1.17 18.19
N ASN A 65 -6.28 1.39 18.78
CA ASN A 65 -5.09 0.57 18.51
C ASN A 65 -5.09 -0.67 19.39
N HIS A 66 -4.80 -1.82 18.78
CA HIS A 66 -4.66 -3.09 19.48
C HIS A 66 -3.41 -3.83 19.03
N ASN A 67 -2.82 -4.58 19.96
CA ASN A 67 -1.87 -5.62 19.60
C ASN A 67 -2.67 -6.87 19.24
N ILE A 68 -2.15 -7.67 18.32
CA ILE A 68 -2.68 -9.01 18.08
C ILE A 68 -2.31 -9.94 19.25
N SER A 69 -3.03 -11.05 19.38
CA SER A 69 -2.70 -12.06 20.36
C SER A 69 -1.39 -12.76 20.05
N ALA A 70 -0.71 -13.21 21.11
CA ALA A 70 0.62 -13.82 21.02
C ALA A 70 0.64 -15.09 20.15
N GLU A 71 -0.47 -15.84 20.06
CA GLU A 71 -0.53 -17.02 19.19
C GLU A 71 -0.33 -16.72 17.69
N TYR A 72 -0.50 -15.46 17.27
CA TYR A 72 -0.29 -15.02 15.88
C TYR A 72 1.11 -14.40 15.64
N LEU A 73 1.91 -14.25 16.70
CA LEU A 73 3.28 -13.75 16.63
C LEU A 73 4.25 -14.90 16.39
N THR A 74 4.57 -15.14 15.12
CA THR A 74 5.59 -16.12 14.71
C THR A 74 6.85 -15.41 14.24
N PRO A 75 8.01 -16.09 14.14
CA PRO A 75 9.23 -15.48 13.62
C PRO A 75 9.12 -14.91 12.20
N SER A 76 8.16 -15.38 11.39
CA SER A 76 7.89 -14.88 10.05
C SER A 76 6.82 -13.78 10.01
N THR A 77 6.17 -13.49 11.14
CA THR A 77 5.19 -12.40 11.24
C THR A 77 5.95 -11.07 11.15
N GLY A 78 5.79 -10.37 10.03
CA GLY A 78 6.38 -9.05 9.86
C GLY A 78 5.86 -8.05 10.89
N ARG A 79 6.70 -7.11 11.32
CA ARG A 79 6.38 -6.14 12.38
C ARG A 79 5.07 -5.36 12.15
N SER A 80 4.75 -5.04 10.88
CA SER A 80 3.51 -4.33 10.51
C SER A 80 2.23 -5.15 10.69
N TRP A 81 2.34 -6.39 11.17
CA TRP A 81 1.21 -7.26 11.50
C TRP A 81 1.01 -7.41 13.01
N HIS A 82 1.96 -6.96 13.84
CA HIS A 82 1.89 -7.12 15.30
C HIS A 82 0.77 -6.30 15.94
N ASN A 83 0.27 -5.31 15.22
CA ASN A 83 -0.71 -4.36 15.68
C ASN A 83 -1.72 -4.08 14.57
N LEU A 84 -2.89 -3.60 14.99
CA LEU A 84 -3.97 -3.17 14.11
C LEU A 84 -4.69 -1.97 14.71
N ARG A 85 -5.42 -1.25 13.85
CA ARG A 85 -6.44 -0.30 14.27
C ARG A 85 -7.83 -0.89 14.00
N SER A 86 -8.64 -0.97 15.06
CA SER A 86 -10.04 -1.38 14.99
C SER A 86 -10.94 -0.14 14.86
N PHE A 87 -12.08 -0.32 14.21
CA PHE A 87 -13.09 0.73 14.05
C PHE A 87 -14.46 0.18 14.47
N ALA A 88 -14.67 0.06 15.78
CA ALA A 88 -15.89 -0.52 16.34
C ALA A 88 -17.09 0.46 16.34
N THR A 89 -16.83 1.75 16.13
CA THR A 89 -17.84 2.81 16.19
C THR A 89 -17.89 3.61 14.89
N GLY A 90 -19.07 4.14 14.61
CA GLY A 90 -19.31 5.01 13.46
C GLY A 90 -19.48 4.25 12.13
N PRO A 91 -20.26 4.82 11.19
CA PRO A 91 -20.50 4.18 9.89
C PRO A 91 -19.34 4.41 8.89
N ARG A 92 -18.42 5.33 9.17
CA ARG A 92 -17.34 5.73 8.25
C ARG A 92 -16.09 6.12 9.04
N ASN A 93 -14.94 5.63 8.58
CA ASN A 93 -13.62 5.96 9.10
C ASN A 93 -12.71 6.34 7.93
N CYS A 94 -11.93 7.41 8.09
CA CYS A 94 -11.17 8.01 7.00
C CYS A 94 -9.67 8.01 7.31
N TYR A 95 -8.88 7.77 6.27
CA TYR A 95 -7.45 8.06 6.26
C TYR A 95 -7.20 9.21 5.28
N THR A 96 -6.45 10.21 5.74
CA THR A 96 -6.05 11.37 4.94
C THR A 96 -4.58 11.24 4.55
N LEU A 97 -4.32 11.09 3.25
CA LEU A 97 -2.96 11.00 2.70
C LEU A 97 -2.52 12.39 2.23
N LEU A 98 -1.57 13.00 2.94
CA LEU A 98 -1.22 14.43 2.79
C LEU A 98 -0.26 14.75 1.62
N SER A 99 0.40 13.75 1.05
CA SER A 99 1.50 13.95 0.08
C SER A 99 1.18 13.40 -1.32
N LEU A 100 -0.09 13.41 -1.71
CA LEU A 100 -0.51 12.97 -3.05
C LEU A 100 -0.59 14.15 -4.02
N THR A 101 -0.09 13.94 -5.23
CA THR A 101 -0.13 14.90 -6.34
C THR A 101 -1.34 14.59 -7.21
N SER A 102 -2.19 15.61 -7.42
CA SER A 102 -3.37 15.48 -8.28
C SER A 102 -2.99 15.12 -9.72
N GLY A 103 -3.83 14.32 -10.38
CA GLY A 103 -3.64 13.88 -11.76
C GLY A 103 -2.70 12.67 -11.92
N LEU A 104 -2.04 12.21 -10.86
CA LEU A 104 -1.25 10.97 -10.88
C LEU A 104 -2.09 9.75 -10.51
N LYS A 105 -1.62 8.57 -10.96
CA LYS A 105 -2.21 7.27 -10.62
C LYS A 105 -1.43 6.65 -9.46
N TYR A 106 -2.17 6.16 -8.47
CA TYR A 106 -1.61 5.53 -7.28
C TYR A 106 -2.18 4.12 -7.11
N LEU A 107 -1.34 3.18 -6.70
CA LEU A 107 -1.77 1.88 -6.22
C LEU A 107 -2.00 1.97 -4.71
N VAL A 108 -3.22 1.71 -4.27
CA VAL A 108 -3.56 1.64 -2.84
C VAL A 108 -3.73 0.17 -2.46
N ARG A 109 -2.99 -0.27 -1.43
CA ARG A 109 -3.08 -1.63 -0.88
C ARG A 109 -3.41 -1.56 0.60
N ALA A 110 -4.56 -2.12 0.98
CA ALA A 110 -4.91 -2.35 2.37
C ALA A 110 -4.61 -3.81 2.76
N ARG A 111 -4.26 -4.03 4.02
CA ARG A 111 -3.96 -5.35 4.59
C ARG A 111 -4.80 -5.53 5.85
N PHE A 112 -5.38 -6.70 6.01
CA PHE A 112 -6.31 -7.00 7.09
C PHE A 112 -5.92 -8.30 7.77
N MET A 113 -5.82 -8.27 9.09
CA MET A 113 -5.62 -9.45 9.93
C MET A 113 -6.34 -9.22 11.25
N TYR A 114 -7.18 -10.18 11.67
CA TYR A 114 -7.89 -10.11 12.93
C TYR A 114 -6.94 -10.38 14.11
N GLY A 115 -6.13 -11.44 14.03
CA GLY A 115 -5.11 -11.74 15.03
C GLY A 115 -5.65 -11.90 16.46
N ASN A 116 -6.94 -12.22 16.63
CA ASN A 116 -7.61 -12.37 17.93
C ASN A 116 -7.35 -11.22 18.90
N TYR A 117 -7.28 -9.99 18.39
CA TYR A 117 -6.91 -8.81 19.15
C TYR A 117 -7.86 -8.47 20.32
N ASP A 118 -9.09 -8.99 20.28
CA ASP A 118 -10.13 -8.82 21.28
C ASP A 118 -10.40 -10.09 22.10
N GLY A 119 -9.65 -11.18 21.86
CA GLY A 119 -9.78 -12.44 22.60
C GLY A 119 -11.07 -13.22 22.33
N LEU A 120 -11.87 -12.85 21.33
CA LEU A 120 -13.14 -13.52 21.04
C LEU A 120 -13.00 -14.79 20.19
N ASP A 121 -11.81 -15.03 19.63
CA ASP A 121 -11.48 -16.15 18.75
C ASP A 121 -12.51 -16.31 17.61
N ARG A 122 -13.00 -15.18 17.11
CA ARG A 122 -13.93 -15.13 15.99
C ARG A 122 -13.78 -13.81 15.23
N PRO A 123 -13.58 -13.84 13.91
CA PRO A 123 -13.55 -12.62 13.14
C PRO A 123 -14.93 -11.95 13.16
N PRO A 124 -14.99 -10.61 13.06
CA PRO A 124 -16.25 -9.88 12.96
C PRO A 124 -17.12 -10.44 11.81
N GLY A 125 -18.36 -10.84 12.12
CA GLY A 125 -19.32 -11.36 11.14
C GLY A 125 -19.32 -12.89 10.93
N GLY A 126 -18.44 -13.65 11.58
CA GLY A 126 -18.41 -15.12 11.49
C GLY A 126 -19.43 -15.81 12.40
N ARG A 127 -20.39 -16.54 11.81
CA ARG A 127 -21.07 -17.66 12.49
C ARG A 127 -20.08 -18.82 12.58
N LYS A 128 -19.97 -19.48 13.75
CA LYS A 128 -19.23 -20.74 13.86
C LYS A 128 -19.85 -21.74 12.87
N GLY A 129 -19.05 -22.21 11.91
CA GLY A 129 -19.38 -23.35 11.07
C GLY A 129 -19.24 -24.65 11.85
#